data_AF-A0A101NL86-F1
#
_entry.id   AF-A0A101NL86-F1
#
_cell.length_a   1.000
_cell.length_b   1.000
_cell.length_c   1.000
_cell.angle_alpha   90.00
_cell.angle_beta   90.00
_cell.angle_gamma   90.00
#
_symmetry.space_group_name_H-M   'P 1'
#
loop_
_entity.id
_entity.type
_entity.pdbx_description
1 polymer ?
#
loop_
_entity_poly.entity_id
_entity_poly.type
_entity_poly.pdbx_seq_one_letter_code
_entity_poly.pdbx_strand_id
1 'polypeptide(L)'
;MTVDLAEFAEPDAERPPVPVPVDWAAVEKWVGTRLPADYKLLADRYGPVDFGEFLWIHVPCVQAGRFDYGAWLRATHREARIEARDLPEGERPLLHPEPGGLLAWGCSRGADVLFWDTSVSDDPDEWTVVVAHQGPVPGSGLLPWHRYDLTLTGYLRHTVRDTWELPSPPGPLMGPLPGTVARTAFLDTAGPWTAPTPAPPRLTEAERRVALETGTGLEALRLLTVPPGRPRLGDGTWEGLFEQLGTALPAEYVRLMETYGSGCWSGWLRFPEPLRTTAPRFTAFVDQTLEGYESLKSGHPQWYPLATFPAPGGFLPFADSIDGDYLGWLTEGDRPDDWPLVFWPRHADQGPPLEQGLIDTLLAWQRGRLSTAGLCGLDQDDDPVEFADFEVFGAQAEEAEEDSD
;
A
#
# COMPACT_ATOMS: atom_id res chain seq x y z
N MET A 1 -32.84 3.05 -18.14
CA MET A 1 -33.72 3.83 -17.24
C MET A 1 -33.00 3.91 -15.91
N THR A 2 -32.71 5.10 -15.41
CA THR A 2 -32.08 5.32 -14.11
C THR A 2 -33.02 4.83 -13.00
N VAL A 3 -32.61 3.78 -12.27
CA VAL A 3 -33.38 3.21 -11.15
C VAL A 3 -32.88 3.85 -9.86
N ASP A 4 -33.77 4.39 -9.04
CA ASP A 4 -33.41 4.93 -7.72
C ASP A 4 -33.30 3.76 -6.70
N LEU A 5 -32.34 3.83 -5.78
CA LEU A 5 -32.22 2.87 -4.68
C LEU A 5 -33.53 2.73 -3.88
N ALA A 6 -34.32 3.81 -3.77
CA ALA A 6 -35.60 3.80 -3.06
C ALA A 6 -36.62 2.79 -3.61
N GLU A 7 -36.42 2.24 -4.82
CA GLU A 7 -37.28 1.18 -5.36
C GLU A 7 -37.06 -0.19 -4.69
N PHE A 8 -35.90 -0.43 -4.08
CA PHE A 8 -35.53 -1.74 -3.53
C PHE A 8 -34.71 -1.67 -2.23
N ALA A 9 -34.49 -0.48 -1.68
CA ALA A 9 -33.83 -0.30 -0.40
C ALA A 9 -34.47 0.83 0.41
N GLU A 10 -34.47 0.68 1.72
CA GLU A 10 -35.00 1.65 2.68
C GLU A 10 -33.86 2.30 3.49
N PRO A 11 -33.94 3.61 3.77
CA PRO A 11 -33.00 4.28 4.67
C PRO A 11 -32.98 3.63 6.05
N ASP A 12 -31.78 3.42 6.59
CA ASP A 12 -31.60 2.99 7.97
C ASP A 12 -32.11 4.07 8.95
N ALA A 13 -32.86 3.64 9.97
CA ALA A 13 -33.51 4.55 10.90
C ALA A 13 -32.53 5.18 11.92
N GLU A 14 -31.44 4.49 12.27
CA GLU A 14 -30.45 4.94 13.24
C GLU A 14 -29.33 5.74 12.57
N ARG A 15 -28.94 5.34 11.36
CA ARG A 15 -27.90 5.97 10.54
C ARG A 15 -28.46 6.34 9.16
N PRO A 16 -29.41 7.30 9.10
CA PRO A 16 -29.97 7.70 7.81
C PRO A 16 -28.86 8.22 6.89
N PRO A 17 -28.95 7.94 5.58
CA PRO A 17 -28.00 8.45 4.61
C PRO A 17 -28.00 9.99 4.62
N VAL A 18 -26.82 10.58 4.46
CA VAL A 18 -26.62 12.03 4.50
C VAL A 18 -25.88 12.44 3.22
N PRO A 19 -26.52 13.21 2.32
CA PRO A 19 -25.89 13.72 1.12
C PRO A 19 -24.63 14.54 1.41
N VAL A 20 -23.69 14.50 0.48
CA VAL A 20 -22.52 15.38 0.46
C VAL A 20 -22.51 16.12 -0.87
N PRO A 21 -22.35 17.46 -0.90
CA PRO A 21 -22.27 18.20 -2.15
C PRO A 21 -21.09 17.72 -3.00
N VAL A 22 -21.33 17.44 -4.29
CA VAL A 22 -20.30 17.02 -5.24
C VAL A 22 -20.24 17.99 -6.42
N ASP A 23 -19.04 18.48 -6.74
CA ASP A 23 -18.78 19.17 -8.00
C ASP A 23 -18.47 18.13 -9.09
N TRP A 24 -19.53 17.64 -9.74
CA TRP A 24 -19.41 16.62 -10.78
C TRP A 24 -18.54 17.05 -11.96
N ALA A 25 -18.52 18.34 -12.31
CA ALA A 25 -17.68 18.82 -13.40
C ALA A 25 -16.19 18.74 -13.03
N ALA A 26 -15.84 19.07 -11.79
CA ALA A 26 -14.48 18.90 -11.29
C ALA A 26 -14.08 17.42 -11.17
N VAL A 27 -15.00 16.56 -10.70
CA VAL A 27 -14.77 15.11 -10.57
C VAL A 27 -14.56 14.47 -11.94
N GLU A 28 -15.49 14.66 -12.89
CA GLU A 28 -15.38 14.07 -14.24
C GLU A 28 -14.14 14.60 -14.99
N LYS A 29 -13.76 15.86 -14.76
CA LYS A 29 -12.50 16.41 -15.30
C LYS A 29 -11.26 15.77 -14.69
N TRP A 30 -11.26 15.49 -13.39
CA TRP A 30 -10.13 14.89 -12.69
C TRP A 30 -10.01 13.39 -12.99
N VAL A 31 -11.13 12.65 -13.00
CA VAL A 31 -11.17 11.26 -13.44
C VAL A 31 -10.81 11.19 -14.93
N GLY A 32 -11.23 12.14 -15.75
CA GLY A 32 -10.93 12.18 -17.19
C GLY A 32 -12.00 11.51 -18.06
N THR A 33 -13.12 11.11 -17.46
CA THR A 33 -14.29 10.59 -18.16
C THR A 33 -15.59 10.99 -17.44
N ARG A 34 -16.71 10.92 -18.16
CA ARG A 34 -18.04 11.13 -17.57
C ARG A 34 -18.41 9.94 -16.69
N LEU A 35 -19.21 10.16 -15.66
CA LEU A 35 -19.69 9.11 -14.76
C LEU A 35 -21.17 8.76 -15.04
N PRO A 36 -21.59 7.52 -14.76
CA PRO A 36 -22.98 7.09 -14.93
C PRO A 36 -23.97 8.00 -14.18
N ALA A 37 -25.10 8.30 -14.80
CA ALA A 37 -26.14 9.16 -14.23
C ALA A 37 -26.78 8.54 -12.98
N ASP A 38 -26.88 7.22 -12.91
CA ASP A 38 -27.43 6.49 -11.77
C ASP A 38 -26.54 6.59 -10.53
N TYR A 39 -25.22 6.52 -10.70
CA TYR A 39 -24.24 6.78 -9.65
C TYR A 39 -24.30 8.22 -9.14
N LYS A 40 -24.37 9.21 -10.04
CA LYS A 40 -24.45 10.62 -9.64
C LYS A 40 -25.73 10.90 -8.85
N LEU A 41 -26.86 10.34 -9.29
CA LEU A 41 -28.13 10.43 -8.57
C LEU A 41 -28.03 9.80 -7.17
N LEU A 42 -27.40 8.62 -7.06
CA LEU A 42 -27.19 7.94 -5.78
C LEU A 42 -26.35 8.81 -4.84
N ALA A 43 -25.21 9.30 -5.32
CA ALA A 43 -24.30 10.13 -4.53
C ALA A 43 -24.94 11.45 -4.08
N ASP A 44 -25.65 12.14 -4.98
CA ASP A 44 -26.35 13.40 -4.67
C ASP A 44 -27.48 13.21 -3.65
N ARG A 45 -28.12 12.03 -3.64
CA ARG A 45 -29.29 11.76 -2.78
C ARG A 45 -28.94 11.10 -1.46
N TYR A 46 -27.90 10.27 -1.42
CA TYR A 46 -27.60 9.42 -0.26
C TYR A 46 -26.19 9.67 0.33
N GLY A 47 -25.27 10.24 -0.45
CA GLY A 47 -23.87 10.40 -0.04
C GLY A 47 -23.11 9.07 0.04
N PRO A 48 -22.00 9.01 0.80
CA PRO A 48 -21.27 7.75 1.03
C PRO A 48 -22.10 6.82 1.92
N VAL A 49 -22.34 5.60 1.45
CA VAL A 49 -23.28 4.68 2.10
C VAL A 49 -22.77 3.26 2.26
N ASP A 50 -23.18 2.63 3.35
CA ASP A 50 -23.23 1.19 3.50
C ASP A 50 -24.55 0.70 2.89
N PHE A 51 -24.47 -0.06 1.81
CA PHE A 51 -25.61 -0.72 1.18
C PHE A 51 -25.69 -2.17 1.65
N GLY A 52 -26.86 -2.56 2.18
CA GLY A 52 -27.14 -3.89 2.70
C GLY A 52 -26.14 -4.36 3.75
N GLU A 53 -25.64 -3.42 4.57
CA GLU A 53 -24.62 -3.64 5.61
C GLU A 53 -23.31 -4.27 5.12
N PHE A 54 -23.10 -4.42 3.81
CA PHE A 54 -21.97 -5.20 3.28
C PHE A 54 -21.18 -4.46 2.20
N LEU A 55 -21.85 -3.70 1.35
CA LEU A 55 -21.22 -2.93 0.28
C LEU A 55 -20.98 -1.49 0.72
N TRP A 56 -19.78 -0.97 0.50
CA TRP A 56 -19.48 0.45 0.64
C TRP A 56 -19.47 1.08 -0.74
N ILE A 57 -20.40 2.02 -0.94
CA ILE A 57 -20.46 2.80 -2.16
C ILE A 57 -19.67 4.07 -1.93
N HIS A 58 -18.50 4.16 -2.56
CA HIS A 58 -17.63 5.31 -2.44
C HIS A 58 -18.13 6.43 -3.36
N VAL A 59 -18.36 7.60 -2.76
CA VAL A 59 -18.71 8.83 -3.50
C VAL A 59 -17.61 9.86 -3.31
N PRO A 60 -17.53 10.90 -4.16
CA PRO A 60 -16.52 11.94 -4.04
C PRO A 60 -16.69 12.78 -2.76
N CYS A 61 -16.10 12.30 -1.67
CA CYS A 61 -16.11 12.91 -0.34
C CYS A 61 -14.74 12.76 0.34
N VAL A 62 -14.55 13.53 1.41
CA VAL A 62 -13.33 13.50 2.22
C VAL A 62 -13.66 13.55 3.70
N GLN A 63 -12.91 12.81 4.50
CA GLN A 63 -12.86 12.94 5.95
C GLN A 63 -11.40 12.85 6.39
N ALA A 64 -10.88 13.96 6.93
CA ALA A 64 -9.46 14.10 7.27
C ALA A 64 -8.96 12.94 8.15
N GLY A 65 -7.78 12.41 7.81
CA GLY A 65 -7.17 11.27 8.50
C GLY A 65 -7.89 9.92 8.33
N ARG A 66 -8.96 9.85 7.53
CA ARG A 66 -9.73 8.60 7.33
C ARG A 66 -9.95 8.23 5.88
N PHE A 67 -10.33 9.18 5.04
CA PHE A 67 -10.65 8.89 3.64
C PHE A 67 -10.50 10.13 2.76
N ASP A 68 -9.86 9.95 1.62
CA ASP A 68 -9.88 10.88 0.50
C ASP A 68 -10.23 10.10 -0.76
N TYR A 69 -11.29 10.51 -1.46
CA TYR A 69 -11.78 9.81 -2.66
C TYR A 69 -10.70 9.63 -3.73
N GLY A 70 -9.87 10.67 -3.97
CA GLY A 70 -8.83 10.62 -4.98
C GLY A 70 -7.66 9.73 -4.58
N ALA A 71 -7.28 9.74 -3.29
CA ALA A 71 -6.27 8.83 -2.75
C ALA A 71 -6.74 7.37 -2.82
N TRP A 72 -7.98 7.10 -2.39
CA TRP A 72 -8.59 5.77 -2.48
C TRP A 72 -8.62 5.27 -3.91
N LEU A 73 -9.13 6.06 -4.87
CA LEU A 73 -9.26 5.62 -6.26
C LEU A 73 -7.89 5.26 -6.87
N ARG A 74 -6.87 6.10 -6.66
CA ARG A 74 -5.49 5.83 -7.14
C ARG A 74 -4.89 4.59 -6.50
N ALA A 75 -5.03 4.43 -5.17
CA ALA A 75 -4.51 3.27 -4.45
C ALA A 75 -5.18 1.97 -4.93
N THR A 76 -6.50 1.96 -5.01
CA THR A 76 -7.28 0.80 -5.48
C THR A 76 -6.95 0.44 -6.93
N HIS A 77 -6.80 1.41 -7.82
CA HIS A 77 -6.37 1.14 -9.21
C HIS A 77 -4.95 0.58 -9.29
N ARG A 78 -4.04 1.09 -8.48
CA ARG A 78 -2.67 0.59 -8.40
C ARG A 78 -2.63 -0.85 -7.88
N GLU A 79 -3.30 -1.13 -6.76
CA GLU A 79 -3.39 -2.48 -6.18
C GLU A 79 -4.00 -3.47 -7.17
N ALA A 80 -5.13 -3.11 -7.78
CA ALA A 80 -5.77 -3.90 -8.82
C ALA A 80 -4.84 -4.21 -10.01
N ARG A 81 -4.03 -3.23 -10.45
CA ARG A 81 -3.05 -3.42 -11.52
C ARG A 81 -1.95 -4.40 -11.11
N ILE A 82 -1.44 -4.28 -9.87
CA ILE A 82 -0.42 -5.18 -9.33
C ILE A 82 -0.96 -6.60 -9.24
N GLU A 83 -2.13 -6.80 -8.62
CA GLU A 83 -2.80 -8.10 -8.51
C GLU A 83 -3.07 -8.72 -9.89
N ALA A 84 -3.49 -7.90 -10.87
CA ALA A 84 -3.73 -8.36 -12.24
C ALA A 84 -2.48 -8.94 -12.92
N ARG A 85 -1.25 -8.63 -12.47
CA ARG A 85 -0.03 -9.18 -13.07
C ARG A 85 0.15 -10.67 -12.81
N ASP A 86 -0.44 -11.19 -11.74
CA ASP A 86 -0.41 -12.61 -11.43
C ASP A 86 -1.31 -13.44 -12.39
N LEU A 87 -2.15 -12.77 -13.17
CA LEU A 87 -2.97 -13.39 -14.20
C LEU A 87 -2.18 -13.58 -15.51
N PRO A 88 -2.57 -14.57 -16.33
CA PRO A 88 -2.09 -14.68 -17.71
C PRO A 88 -2.29 -13.39 -18.50
N GLU A 89 -1.33 -13.00 -19.35
CA GLU A 89 -1.31 -11.71 -20.06
C GLU A 89 -2.63 -11.38 -20.78
N GLY A 90 -3.28 -12.37 -21.42
CA GLY A 90 -4.54 -12.19 -22.13
C GLY A 90 -5.79 -12.07 -21.24
N GLU A 91 -5.66 -12.30 -19.93
CA GLU A 91 -6.75 -12.24 -18.95
C GLU A 91 -6.63 -11.03 -18.02
N ARG A 92 -5.55 -10.25 -18.12
CA ARG A 92 -5.32 -9.07 -17.27
C ARG A 92 -6.32 -7.97 -17.62
N PRO A 93 -7.15 -7.50 -16.67
CA PRO A 93 -7.95 -6.32 -16.92
C PRO A 93 -7.05 -5.10 -17.15
N LEU A 94 -7.47 -4.19 -18.04
CA LEU A 94 -6.93 -2.84 -18.08
C LEU A 94 -7.55 -2.04 -16.93
N LEU A 95 -6.79 -1.14 -16.31
CA LEU A 95 -7.26 -0.27 -15.25
C LEU A 95 -7.25 1.18 -15.72
N HIS A 96 -8.28 1.93 -15.34
CA HIS A 96 -8.32 3.36 -15.62
C HIS A 96 -7.09 4.05 -14.97
N PRO A 97 -6.41 5.01 -15.63
CA PRO A 97 -6.83 5.82 -16.77
C PRO A 97 -6.53 5.26 -18.16
N GLU A 98 -6.10 4.00 -18.29
CA GLU A 98 -5.95 3.41 -19.61
C GLU A 98 -7.30 3.39 -20.36
N PRO A 99 -7.33 3.69 -21.68
CA PRO A 99 -8.56 3.66 -22.45
C PRO A 99 -9.27 2.30 -22.35
N GLY A 100 -10.54 2.31 -21.94
CA GLY A 100 -11.33 1.09 -21.70
C GLY A 100 -11.00 0.37 -20.38
N GLY A 101 -10.19 0.98 -19.50
CA GLY A 101 -9.83 0.42 -18.21
C GLY A 101 -10.95 0.43 -17.18
N LEU A 102 -10.88 -0.49 -16.22
CA LEU A 102 -11.86 -0.61 -15.14
C LEU A 102 -11.77 0.58 -14.18
N LEU A 103 -12.92 1.16 -13.82
CA LEU A 103 -13.04 2.31 -12.92
C LEU A 103 -13.70 1.90 -11.59
N ALA A 104 -12.97 1.96 -10.47
CA ALA A 104 -13.48 1.54 -9.18
C ALA A 104 -14.55 2.49 -8.64
N TRP A 105 -15.56 1.94 -7.96
CA TRP A 105 -16.65 2.72 -7.37
C TRP A 105 -17.12 2.24 -5.99
N GLY A 106 -16.71 1.05 -5.57
CA GLY A 106 -17.11 0.50 -4.28
C GLY A 106 -16.23 -0.65 -3.85
N CYS A 107 -16.36 -1.04 -2.60
CA CYS A 107 -15.80 -2.28 -2.08
C CYS A 107 -16.81 -3.01 -1.19
N SER A 108 -16.55 -4.27 -0.89
CA SER A 108 -17.30 -5.03 0.10
C SER A 108 -16.55 -5.09 1.42
N ARG A 109 -17.27 -5.40 2.52
CA ARG A 109 -16.65 -5.76 3.81
C ARG A 109 -15.74 -6.99 3.73
N GLY A 110 -15.86 -7.79 2.66
CA GLY A 110 -14.97 -8.91 2.35
C GLY A 110 -13.73 -8.52 1.52
N ALA A 111 -13.50 -7.22 1.33
CA ALA A 111 -12.41 -6.65 0.51
C ALA A 111 -12.54 -6.87 -1.01
N ASP A 112 -13.67 -7.40 -1.50
CA ASP A 112 -13.95 -7.39 -2.95
C ASP A 112 -14.05 -5.96 -3.45
N VAL A 113 -13.52 -5.68 -4.64
CA VAL A 113 -13.58 -4.35 -5.25
C VAL A 113 -14.52 -4.37 -6.44
N LEU A 114 -15.39 -3.37 -6.53
CA LEU A 114 -16.37 -3.22 -7.61
C LEU A 114 -15.94 -2.10 -8.55
N PHE A 115 -15.96 -2.41 -9.84
CA PHE A 115 -15.56 -1.53 -10.93
C PHE A 115 -16.68 -1.39 -11.97
N TRP A 116 -16.61 -0.32 -12.75
CA TRP A 116 -17.27 -0.22 -14.04
C TRP A 116 -16.34 -0.65 -15.15
N ASP A 117 -16.83 -1.44 -16.10
CA ASP A 117 -16.15 -1.72 -17.36
C ASP A 117 -16.41 -0.58 -18.36
N THR A 118 -15.43 0.32 -18.48
CA THR A 118 -15.54 1.49 -19.37
C THR A 118 -15.34 1.13 -20.85
N SER A 119 -14.95 -0.11 -21.17
CA SER A 119 -14.78 -0.57 -22.55
C SER A 119 -16.09 -0.96 -23.24
N VAL A 120 -17.17 -1.14 -22.48
CA VAL A 120 -18.45 -1.64 -22.99
C VAL A 120 -19.14 -0.63 -23.90
N SER A 121 -19.02 0.67 -23.60
CA SER A 121 -19.66 1.74 -24.36
C SER A 121 -19.00 3.09 -24.10
N ASP A 122 -19.08 3.98 -25.08
CA ASP A 122 -18.74 5.41 -24.92
C ASP A 122 -19.78 6.15 -24.06
N ASP A 123 -20.97 5.56 -23.87
CA ASP A 123 -21.99 6.09 -22.95
C ASP A 123 -21.82 5.47 -21.54
N PRO A 124 -21.46 6.27 -20.51
CA PRO A 124 -21.31 5.77 -19.15
C PRO A 124 -22.57 5.12 -18.57
N ASP A 125 -23.76 5.49 -19.07
CA ASP A 125 -25.01 4.90 -18.59
C ASP A 125 -25.18 3.42 -19.01
N GLU A 126 -24.34 2.93 -19.93
CA GLU A 126 -24.30 1.55 -20.38
C GLU A 126 -23.16 0.73 -19.74
N TRP A 127 -22.31 1.35 -18.90
CA TRP A 127 -21.21 0.64 -18.25
C TRP A 127 -21.70 -0.44 -17.31
N THR A 128 -21.05 -1.59 -17.37
CA THR A 128 -21.42 -2.76 -16.60
C THR A 128 -20.47 -3.01 -15.43
N VAL A 129 -20.90 -3.80 -14.45
CA VAL A 129 -20.14 -4.05 -13.22
C VAL A 129 -19.14 -5.19 -13.41
N VAL A 130 -17.91 -4.96 -12.95
CA VAL A 130 -16.89 -5.99 -12.77
C VAL A 130 -16.54 -6.08 -11.28
N VAL A 131 -16.45 -7.30 -10.76
CA VAL A 131 -16.04 -7.52 -9.36
C VAL A 131 -14.70 -8.25 -9.36
N ALA A 132 -13.72 -7.66 -8.68
CA ALA A 132 -12.50 -8.35 -8.28
C ALA A 132 -12.75 -9.02 -6.92
N HIS A 133 -12.75 -10.35 -6.90
CA HIS A 133 -12.98 -11.11 -5.68
C HIS A 133 -11.67 -11.41 -4.96
N GLN A 134 -11.61 -11.09 -3.67
CA GLN A 134 -10.44 -11.39 -2.85
C GLN A 134 -10.39 -12.89 -2.51
N GLY A 135 -9.27 -13.54 -2.85
CA GLY A 135 -9.00 -14.93 -2.50
C GLY A 135 -10.01 -15.93 -3.07
N PRO A 136 -10.02 -16.19 -4.41
CA PRO A 136 -10.84 -17.26 -4.96
C PRO A 136 -10.48 -18.56 -4.24
N VAL A 137 -11.47 -19.19 -3.57
CA VAL A 137 -11.25 -20.46 -2.89
C VAL A 137 -10.71 -21.46 -3.93
N PRO A 138 -9.50 -22.03 -3.76
CA PRO A 138 -8.92 -22.92 -4.75
C PRO A 138 -9.90 -24.07 -5.08
N GLY A 139 -10.19 -24.27 -6.37
CA GLY A 139 -11.13 -25.29 -6.83
C GLY A 139 -12.62 -24.89 -6.80
N SER A 140 -12.96 -23.67 -6.37
CA SER A 140 -14.34 -23.13 -6.46
C SER A 140 -14.79 -22.84 -7.89
N GLY A 141 -13.85 -22.70 -8.84
CA GLY A 141 -14.14 -22.26 -10.20
C GLY A 141 -14.48 -20.78 -10.31
N LEU A 142 -14.36 -20.01 -9.22
CA LEU A 142 -14.55 -18.57 -9.23
C LEU A 142 -13.38 -17.89 -9.93
N LEU A 143 -13.69 -17.07 -10.93
CA LEU A 143 -12.70 -16.21 -11.57
C LEU A 143 -12.32 -15.08 -10.60
N PRO A 144 -11.03 -14.70 -10.52
CA PRO A 144 -10.61 -13.54 -9.71
C PRO A 144 -11.32 -12.25 -10.12
N TRP A 145 -11.65 -12.13 -11.42
CA TRP A 145 -12.41 -11.02 -11.98
C TRP A 145 -13.68 -11.56 -12.63
N HIS A 146 -14.84 -11.07 -12.19
CA HIS A 146 -16.12 -11.48 -12.72
C HIS A 146 -16.87 -10.29 -13.32
N ARG A 147 -17.27 -10.41 -14.60
CA ARG A 147 -18.04 -9.40 -15.32
C ARG A 147 -19.52 -9.75 -15.27
N TYR A 148 -20.35 -8.76 -14.92
CA TYR A 148 -21.81 -8.87 -14.88
C TYR A 148 -22.42 -7.96 -15.92
N ASP A 149 -23.39 -8.41 -16.70
CA ASP A 149 -24.13 -7.59 -17.70
C ASP A 149 -25.20 -6.72 -17.01
N LEU A 150 -24.78 -6.00 -15.97
CA LEU A 150 -25.62 -5.18 -15.11
C LEU A 150 -24.96 -3.82 -14.89
N THR A 151 -25.74 -2.74 -14.99
CA THR A 151 -25.33 -1.42 -14.52
C THR A 151 -25.20 -1.41 -12.99
N LEU A 152 -24.64 -0.34 -12.40
CA LEU A 152 -24.50 -0.22 -10.94
C LEU A 152 -25.82 -0.50 -10.21
N THR A 153 -26.88 0.23 -10.56
CA THR A 153 -28.19 0.06 -9.91
C THR A 153 -28.83 -1.29 -10.22
N GLY A 154 -28.61 -1.82 -11.43
CA GLY A 154 -29.01 -3.17 -11.79
C GLY A 154 -28.34 -4.24 -10.91
N TYR A 155 -27.04 -4.11 -10.66
CA TYR A 155 -26.26 -5.02 -9.82
C TYR A 155 -26.72 -4.95 -8.36
N LEU A 156 -26.86 -3.75 -7.80
CA LEU A 156 -27.35 -3.57 -6.42
C LEU A 156 -28.75 -4.16 -6.24
N ARG A 157 -29.66 -3.95 -7.19
CA ARG A 157 -31.00 -4.56 -7.16
C ARG A 157 -30.96 -6.08 -7.12
N HIS A 158 -30.05 -6.71 -7.88
CA HIS A 158 -29.91 -8.17 -7.86
C HIS A 158 -29.34 -8.70 -6.54
N THR A 159 -28.59 -7.88 -5.79
CA THR A 159 -28.05 -8.27 -4.48
C THR A 159 -29.14 -8.28 -3.40
N VAL A 160 -30.19 -7.45 -3.54
CA VAL A 160 -31.36 -7.41 -2.64
C VAL A 160 -32.44 -8.33 -3.18
N ARG A 161 -32.50 -9.57 -2.67
CA ARG A 161 -33.46 -10.57 -3.16
C ARG A 161 -34.01 -11.46 -2.06
N ASP A 162 -35.31 -11.73 -2.15
CA ASP A 162 -36.00 -12.76 -1.35
C ASP A 162 -36.00 -14.13 -2.05
N THR A 163 -35.70 -14.17 -3.36
CA THR A 163 -35.71 -15.38 -4.21
C THR A 163 -34.43 -15.50 -5.03
N TRP A 164 -33.97 -16.73 -5.28
CA TRP A 164 -32.72 -17.00 -5.99
C TRP A 164 -32.84 -16.78 -7.50
N GLU A 165 -32.45 -15.60 -7.98
CA GLU A 165 -32.23 -15.28 -9.39
C GLU A 165 -30.73 -15.19 -9.69
N LEU A 166 -30.25 -15.90 -10.71
CA LEU A 166 -28.84 -15.86 -11.12
C LEU A 166 -28.61 -14.63 -12.02
N PRO A 167 -27.55 -13.84 -11.78
CA PRO A 167 -27.19 -12.76 -12.70
C PRO A 167 -26.77 -13.33 -14.06
N SER A 168 -26.66 -12.46 -15.06
CA SER A 168 -26.08 -12.80 -16.36
C SER A 168 -24.73 -12.11 -16.53
N PRO A 169 -23.66 -12.84 -16.91
CA PRO A 169 -23.54 -14.29 -16.86
C PRO A 169 -23.67 -14.85 -15.43
N PRO A 170 -23.97 -16.16 -15.26
CA PRO A 170 -24.03 -16.77 -13.93
C PRO A 170 -22.67 -16.70 -13.24
N GLY A 171 -22.67 -16.22 -11.98
CA GLY A 171 -21.45 -15.97 -11.22
C GLY A 171 -21.67 -15.83 -9.72
N PRO A 172 -20.58 -15.68 -8.94
CA PRO A 172 -20.62 -15.44 -7.50
C PRO A 172 -21.22 -14.07 -7.18
N LEU A 173 -22.55 -13.99 -7.06
CA LEU A 173 -23.19 -12.74 -6.67
C LEU A 173 -23.08 -12.52 -5.16
N MET A 174 -22.71 -11.29 -4.76
CA MET A 174 -22.80 -10.87 -3.36
C MET A 174 -24.27 -10.86 -2.90
N GLY A 175 -24.52 -11.37 -1.70
CA GLY A 175 -25.85 -11.42 -1.10
C GLY A 175 -26.49 -12.83 -1.06
N PRO A 176 -27.79 -12.94 -0.70
CA PRO A 176 -28.74 -11.83 -0.56
C PRO A 176 -28.33 -10.84 0.53
N LEU A 177 -28.40 -9.56 0.22
CA LEU A 177 -28.16 -8.46 1.14
C LEU A 177 -29.51 -7.88 1.62
N PRO A 178 -29.59 -7.37 2.86
CA PRO A 178 -30.71 -6.53 3.27
C PRO A 178 -30.91 -5.35 2.32
N GLY A 179 -32.15 -5.00 2.02
CA GLY A 179 -32.50 -3.79 1.27
C GLY A 179 -32.38 -2.54 2.15
N THR A 180 -31.21 -2.30 2.75
CA THR A 180 -30.97 -1.15 3.64
C THR A 180 -29.91 -0.24 3.06
N VAL A 181 -30.08 1.07 3.22
CA VAL A 181 -29.07 2.08 2.87
C VAL A 181 -28.79 2.97 4.08
N ALA A 182 -27.55 2.94 4.57
CA ALA A 182 -27.15 3.66 5.78
C ALA A 182 -25.97 4.59 5.48
N ARG A 183 -25.86 5.71 6.20
CA ARG A 183 -24.61 6.47 6.23
C ARG A 183 -23.50 5.54 6.75
N THR A 184 -22.41 5.46 6.01
CA THR A 184 -21.29 4.59 6.42
C THR A 184 -20.76 5.02 7.79
N ALA A 185 -20.58 4.06 8.70
CA ALA A 185 -20.06 4.34 10.04
C ALA A 185 -18.60 4.82 10.02
N PHE A 186 -17.89 4.57 8.91
CA PHE A 186 -16.50 4.99 8.72
C PHE A 186 -16.37 6.48 8.41
N LEU A 187 -17.41 7.09 7.82
CA LEU A 187 -17.41 8.46 7.33
C LEU A 187 -18.59 9.26 7.90
N ASP A 188 -18.73 9.27 9.22
CA ASP A 188 -19.79 9.96 9.94
C ASP A 188 -19.84 11.49 9.70
N THR A 189 -18.70 12.09 9.38
CA THR A 189 -18.50 13.54 9.24
C THR A 189 -17.93 13.92 7.87
N ALA A 190 -17.97 13.01 6.89
CA ALA A 190 -17.54 13.27 5.51
C ALA A 190 -18.13 14.56 4.94
N GLY A 191 -17.23 15.37 4.39
CA GLY A 191 -17.50 16.63 3.71
C GLY A 191 -17.22 16.54 2.20
N PRO A 192 -17.46 17.65 1.48
CA PRO A 192 -17.29 17.71 0.03
C PRO A 192 -15.82 17.49 -0.35
N TRP A 193 -15.58 16.63 -1.33
CA TRP A 193 -14.25 16.42 -1.88
C TRP A 193 -13.90 17.48 -2.92
N THR A 194 -12.63 17.87 -2.95
CA THR A 194 -12.09 18.79 -3.95
C THR A 194 -10.99 18.08 -4.72
N ALA A 195 -11.06 18.12 -6.04
CA ALA A 195 -10.03 17.51 -6.88
C ALA A 195 -8.65 18.12 -6.58
N PRO A 196 -7.61 17.30 -6.38
CA PRO A 196 -6.27 17.81 -6.13
C PRO A 196 -5.77 18.60 -7.34
N THR A 197 -5.16 19.74 -7.07
CA THR A 197 -4.52 20.54 -8.13
C THR A 197 -3.23 19.83 -8.55
N PRO A 198 -2.95 19.69 -9.86
CA PRO A 198 -1.69 19.12 -10.33
C PRO A 198 -0.50 19.87 -9.71
N ALA A 199 0.32 19.15 -8.93
CA ALA A 199 1.56 19.70 -8.39
C ALA A 199 2.63 19.75 -9.48
N PRO A 200 3.55 20.73 -9.47
CA PRO A 200 4.72 20.67 -10.32
C PRO A 200 5.54 19.41 -9.97
N PRO A 201 6.25 18.83 -10.96
CA PRO A 201 7.08 17.66 -10.70
C PRO A 201 8.12 17.98 -9.63
N ARG A 202 8.31 17.05 -8.68
CA ARG A 202 9.23 17.21 -7.56
C ARG A 202 10.68 17.42 -8.00
N LEU A 203 11.07 16.82 -9.12
CA LEU A 203 12.40 16.91 -9.69
C LEU A 203 12.35 17.52 -11.09
N THR A 204 13.37 18.30 -11.43
CA THR A 204 13.63 18.69 -12.83
C THR A 204 14.01 17.47 -13.68
N GLU A 205 13.93 17.56 -15.00
CA GLU A 205 14.34 16.46 -15.89
C GLU A 205 15.81 16.03 -15.68
N ALA A 206 16.70 17.00 -15.43
CA ALA A 206 18.10 16.74 -15.15
C ALA A 206 18.30 16.01 -13.83
N GLU A 207 17.63 16.45 -12.76
CA GLU A 207 17.66 15.78 -11.45
C GLU A 207 17.05 14.38 -11.55
N ARG A 208 15.94 14.22 -12.27
CA ARG A 208 15.29 12.93 -12.49
C ARG A 208 16.25 11.94 -13.19
N ARG A 209 17.03 12.40 -14.18
CA ARG A 209 18.07 11.56 -14.83
C ARG A 209 19.19 11.15 -13.85
N VAL A 210 19.59 12.02 -12.94
CA VAL A 210 20.57 11.68 -11.90
C VAL A 210 19.95 10.68 -10.90
N ALA A 211 18.76 10.99 -10.42
CA ALA A 211 18.02 10.19 -9.44
C ALA A 211 17.76 8.78 -9.94
N LEU A 212 17.32 8.62 -11.20
CA LEU A 212 16.88 7.32 -11.73
C LEU A 212 17.93 6.56 -12.51
N GLU A 213 18.84 7.23 -13.22
CA GLU A 213 19.66 6.55 -14.25
C GLU A 213 21.14 6.59 -13.93
N THR A 214 21.68 7.78 -13.66
CA THR A 214 23.13 8.03 -13.74
C THR A 214 23.81 8.23 -12.40
N GLY A 215 23.08 8.70 -11.39
CA GLY A 215 23.63 8.93 -10.06
C GLY A 215 23.88 7.62 -9.30
N THR A 216 24.79 7.67 -8.35
CA THR A 216 25.17 6.56 -7.46
C THR A 216 25.24 7.01 -6.01
N GLY A 217 25.17 6.06 -5.08
CA GLY A 217 25.32 6.33 -3.65
C GLY A 217 24.32 7.32 -3.08
N LEU A 218 24.74 8.00 -2.02
CA LEU A 218 23.86 8.78 -1.14
C LEU A 218 23.24 9.99 -1.85
N GLU A 219 23.97 10.64 -2.74
CA GLU A 219 23.49 11.84 -3.43
C GLU A 219 22.34 11.51 -4.39
N ALA A 220 22.41 10.37 -5.09
CA ALA A 220 21.30 9.90 -5.92
C ALA A 220 20.11 9.45 -5.07
N LEU A 221 20.38 8.78 -3.94
CA LEU A 221 19.33 8.37 -3.00
C LEU A 221 18.59 9.58 -2.42
N ARG A 222 19.29 10.66 -2.06
CA ARG A 222 18.69 11.92 -1.56
C ARG A 222 17.79 12.63 -2.56
N LEU A 223 18.04 12.43 -3.86
CA LEU A 223 17.14 12.93 -4.90
C LEU A 223 15.86 12.09 -4.99
N LEU A 224 15.96 10.77 -4.83
CA LEU A 224 14.78 9.89 -4.85
C LEU A 224 13.97 10.02 -3.57
N THR A 225 14.61 9.84 -2.43
CA THR A 225 14.00 9.88 -1.12
C THR A 225 14.51 11.11 -0.39
N VAL A 226 13.63 12.07 -0.10
CA VAL A 226 14.04 13.31 0.54
C VAL A 226 14.39 13.01 2.01
N PRO A 227 15.61 13.36 2.49
CA PRO A 227 15.94 13.20 3.90
C PRO A 227 15.04 14.04 4.79
N PRO A 228 14.71 13.57 6.00
CA PRO A 228 13.98 14.38 6.96
C PRO A 228 14.81 15.57 7.42
N GLY A 229 14.12 16.69 7.72
CA GLY A 229 14.78 17.88 8.27
C GLY A 229 15.44 17.66 9.64
N ARG A 230 14.97 16.66 10.39
CA ARG A 230 15.50 16.23 11.69
C ARG A 230 15.55 14.70 11.78
N PRO A 231 16.65 14.05 11.37
CA PRO A 231 16.82 12.61 11.54
C PRO A 231 16.86 12.24 13.03
N ARG A 232 16.18 11.17 13.41
CA ARG A 232 16.20 10.65 14.79
C ARG A 232 17.22 9.53 14.93
N LEU A 233 18.22 9.73 15.78
CA LEU A 233 19.25 8.73 16.07
C LEU A 233 19.12 8.15 17.48
N GLY A 234 18.55 8.91 18.41
CA GLY A 234 18.59 8.67 19.85
C GLY A 234 19.44 9.71 20.57
N ASP A 235 19.56 9.54 21.88
CA ASP A 235 20.26 10.43 22.81
C ASP A 235 21.67 9.95 23.21
N GLY A 236 22.11 8.83 22.63
CA GLY A 236 23.41 8.20 22.86
C GLY A 236 24.52 8.63 21.88
N THR A 237 25.56 7.81 21.80
CA THR A 237 26.73 8.01 20.94
C THR A 237 27.08 6.73 20.19
N TRP A 238 27.68 6.85 19.00
CA TRP A 238 28.14 5.71 18.22
C TRP A 238 29.17 4.88 18.99
N GLU A 239 30.10 5.52 19.70
CA GLU A 239 31.10 4.85 20.53
C GLU A 239 30.43 3.98 21.62
N GLY A 240 29.39 4.51 22.26
CA GLY A 240 28.63 3.77 23.26
C GLY A 240 27.87 2.58 22.67
N LEU A 241 27.33 2.70 21.45
CA LEU A 241 26.72 1.58 20.75
C LEU A 241 27.76 0.52 20.35
N PHE A 242 28.93 0.94 19.85
CA PHE A 242 29.99 0.02 19.45
C PHE A 242 30.55 -0.76 20.64
N GLU A 243 30.68 -0.12 21.80
CA GLU A 243 31.06 -0.79 23.05
C GLU A 243 30.01 -1.83 23.47
N GLN A 244 28.73 -1.51 23.34
CA GLN A 244 27.63 -2.44 23.67
C GLN A 244 27.58 -3.65 22.74
N LEU A 245 27.79 -3.46 21.44
CA LEU A 245 27.82 -4.54 20.46
C LEU A 245 29.15 -5.32 20.49
N GLY A 246 30.22 -4.75 21.05
CA GLY A 246 31.56 -5.32 21.03
C GLY A 246 32.26 -5.22 19.66
N THR A 247 31.72 -4.40 18.75
CA THR A 247 32.26 -4.17 17.40
C THR A 247 31.79 -2.82 16.87
N ALA A 248 32.57 -2.22 15.97
CA ALA A 248 32.10 -1.08 15.19
C ALA A 248 31.12 -1.55 14.10
N LEU A 249 30.24 -0.64 13.67
CA LEU A 249 29.35 -0.86 12.53
C LEU A 249 29.97 -0.33 11.23
N PRO A 250 29.52 -0.79 10.05
CA PRO A 250 30.00 -0.26 8.77
C PRO A 250 29.80 1.26 8.67
N ALA A 251 30.80 1.98 8.17
CA ALA A 251 30.77 3.44 8.08
C ALA A 251 29.63 3.95 7.19
N GLU A 252 29.22 3.15 6.21
CA GLU A 252 28.10 3.44 5.34
C GLU A 252 26.76 3.50 6.10
N TYR A 253 26.55 2.61 7.07
CA TYR A 253 25.36 2.60 7.93
C TYR A 253 25.32 3.85 8.80
N VAL A 254 26.43 4.19 9.45
CA VAL A 254 26.55 5.42 10.26
C VAL A 254 26.16 6.64 9.44
N ARG A 255 26.73 6.79 8.23
CA ARG A 255 26.44 7.90 7.33
C ARG A 255 24.97 7.94 6.88
N LEU A 256 24.36 6.78 6.62
CA LEU A 256 22.94 6.70 6.26
C LEU A 256 22.07 7.15 7.44
N MET A 257 22.32 6.62 8.64
CA MET A 257 21.57 6.95 9.84
C MET A 257 21.74 8.42 10.24
N GLU A 258 22.92 9.02 10.07
CA GLU A 258 23.13 10.45 10.28
C GLU A 258 22.36 11.33 9.29
N THR A 259 22.02 10.80 8.11
CA THR A 259 21.25 11.51 7.09
C THR A 259 19.74 11.33 7.26
N TYR A 260 19.29 10.09 7.48
CA TYR A 260 17.86 9.73 7.51
C TYR A 260 17.35 9.45 8.92
N GLY A 261 18.18 8.93 9.80
CA GLY A 261 17.77 8.50 11.14
C GLY A 261 16.94 7.22 11.09
N SER A 262 16.19 6.99 12.17
CA SER A 262 15.21 5.92 12.28
C SER A 262 13.91 6.27 11.57
N GLY A 263 13.28 5.26 10.99
CA GLY A 263 12.10 5.43 10.19
C GLY A 263 11.76 4.23 9.34
N CYS A 264 10.80 4.41 8.44
CA CYS A 264 10.30 3.42 7.52
C CYS A 264 10.53 3.87 6.08
N TRP A 265 11.26 3.09 5.29
CA TRP A 265 11.42 3.31 3.85
C TRP A 265 10.26 2.68 3.09
N SER A 266 9.61 3.44 2.21
CA SER A 266 8.51 2.98 1.34
C SER A 266 7.39 2.27 2.12
N GLY A 267 7.14 2.73 3.35
CA GLY A 267 6.18 2.10 4.28
C GLY A 267 6.46 0.64 4.65
N TRP A 268 7.63 0.09 4.31
CA TRP A 268 7.91 -1.34 4.42
C TRP A 268 9.17 -1.70 5.23
N LEU A 269 10.33 -1.10 4.93
CA LEU A 269 11.61 -1.44 5.59
C LEU A 269 11.91 -0.48 6.74
N ARG A 270 11.94 -1.01 7.97
CA ARG A 270 12.05 -0.26 9.21
C ARG A 270 13.47 -0.26 9.75
N PHE A 271 13.95 0.93 10.09
CA PHE A 271 15.25 1.15 10.71
C PHE A 271 15.02 1.63 12.15
N PRO A 272 15.29 0.80 13.18
CA PRO A 272 15.16 1.20 14.57
C PRO A 272 16.16 2.30 14.93
N GLU A 273 15.87 3.02 16.02
CA GLU A 273 16.70 4.12 16.54
C GLU A 273 18.00 3.58 17.17
N PRO A 274 19.16 3.76 16.52
CA PRO A 274 20.37 3.01 16.87
C PRO A 274 21.01 3.48 18.19
N LEU A 275 20.92 4.78 18.49
CA LEU A 275 21.55 5.41 19.66
C LEU A 275 20.57 5.65 20.81
N ARG A 276 19.37 5.05 20.78
CA ARG A 276 18.40 5.18 21.87
C ARG A 276 18.96 4.59 23.17
N THR A 277 19.06 5.40 24.22
CA THR A 277 19.57 4.94 25.53
C THR A 277 18.49 4.36 26.44
N THR A 278 17.21 4.59 26.13
CA THR A 278 16.06 4.04 26.86
C THR A 278 15.58 2.72 26.24
N ALA A 279 14.96 1.84 27.03
CA ALA A 279 14.43 0.58 26.50
C ALA A 279 13.19 0.82 25.61
N PRO A 280 12.97 -0.01 24.56
CA PRO A 280 13.91 -1.01 24.04
C PRO A 280 15.07 -0.33 23.28
N ARG A 281 16.31 -0.75 23.57
CA ARG A 281 17.53 -0.28 22.88
C ARG A 281 17.75 -1.05 21.59
N PHE A 282 18.63 -0.55 20.72
CA PHE A 282 19.05 -1.27 19.51
C PHE A 282 19.57 -2.69 19.79
N THR A 283 20.33 -2.89 20.87
CA THR A 283 20.78 -4.24 21.25
C THR A 283 19.63 -5.19 21.57
N ALA A 284 18.52 -4.69 22.11
CA ALA A 284 17.35 -5.54 22.37
C ALA A 284 16.68 -6.00 21.07
N PHE A 285 16.69 -5.17 20.02
CA PHE A 285 16.26 -5.59 18.68
C PHE A 285 17.18 -6.69 18.13
N VAL A 286 18.50 -6.52 18.27
CA VAL A 286 19.48 -7.55 17.87
C VAL A 286 19.23 -8.85 18.62
N ASP A 287 19.19 -8.81 19.95
CA ASP A 287 19.02 -9.98 20.82
C ASP A 287 17.71 -10.72 20.49
N GLN A 288 16.59 -10.00 20.41
CA GLN A 288 15.28 -10.60 20.11
C GLN A 288 15.25 -11.27 18.73
N THR A 289 15.86 -10.63 17.73
CA THR A 289 15.91 -11.16 16.36
C THR A 289 16.73 -12.45 16.31
N LEU A 290 17.90 -12.47 16.96
CA LEU A 290 18.80 -13.62 16.98
C LEU A 290 18.23 -14.77 17.82
N GLU A 291 17.57 -14.49 18.95
CA GLU A 291 16.83 -15.49 19.71
C GLU A 291 15.72 -16.14 18.87
N GLY A 292 14.97 -15.33 18.11
CA GLY A 292 13.96 -15.81 17.17
C GLY A 292 14.56 -16.70 16.09
N TYR A 293 15.68 -16.28 15.48
CA TYR A 293 16.40 -17.06 14.48
C TYR A 293 16.88 -18.42 15.02
N GLU A 294 17.54 -18.44 16.18
CA GLU A 294 18.05 -19.68 16.80
C GLU A 294 16.92 -20.62 17.23
N SER A 295 15.79 -20.08 17.68
CA SER A 295 14.59 -20.87 17.99
C SER A 295 14.10 -21.63 16.75
N LEU A 296 13.98 -20.92 15.62
CA LEU A 296 13.55 -21.51 14.35
C LEU A 296 14.59 -22.50 13.80
N LYS A 297 15.87 -22.16 13.90
CA LYS A 297 17.01 -23.00 13.50
C LYS A 297 17.09 -24.30 14.30
N SER A 298 16.78 -24.27 15.59
CA SER A 298 16.76 -25.46 16.44
C SER A 298 15.74 -26.51 15.97
N GLY A 299 14.61 -26.06 15.44
CA GLY A 299 13.59 -26.95 14.86
C GLY A 299 13.85 -27.35 13.41
N HIS A 300 14.47 -26.47 12.63
CA HIS A 300 14.56 -26.60 11.18
C HIS A 300 15.90 -26.09 10.58
N PRO A 301 17.06 -26.65 10.98
CA PRO A 301 18.37 -26.08 10.65
C PRO A 301 18.65 -25.97 9.14
N GLN A 302 17.99 -26.78 8.31
CA GLN A 302 18.11 -26.71 6.85
C GLN A 302 17.55 -25.43 6.22
N TRP A 303 16.60 -24.75 6.89
CA TRP A 303 16.00 -23.50 6.42
C TRP A 303 16.65 -22.25 7.04
N TYR A 304 17.45 -22.43 8.08
CA TYR A 304 18.10 -21.35 8.84
C TYR A 304 19.62 -21.57 8.91
N PRO A 305 20.33 -21.43 7.77
CA PRO A 305 21.74 -21.81 7.68
C PRO A 305 22.72 -20.78 8.28
N LEU A 306 22.29 -19.54 8.52
CA LEU A 306 23.18 -18.47 8.98
C LEU A 306 23.69 -18.77 10.39
N ALA A 307 24.95 -18.46 10.66
CA ALA A 307 25.43 -18.32 12.04
C ALA A 307 24.82 -17.06 12.67
N THR A 308 24.69 -17.02 13.99
CA THR A 308 24.19 -15.84 14.70
C THR A 308 25.33 -15.07 15.36
N PHE A 309 25.26 -13.74 15.30
CA PHE A 309 26.20 -12.88 16.01
C PHE A 309 26.15 -13.14 17.54
N PRO A 310 27.28 -13.16 18.27
CA PRO A 310 28.62 -12.71 17.90
C PRO A 310 29.56 -13.81 17.37
N ALA A 311 29.05 -14.97 16.92
CA ALA A 311 29.91 -15.95 16.28
C ALA A 311 30.57 -15.36 15.02
N PRO A 312 31.81 -15.76 14.66
CA PRO A 312 32.46 -15.31 13.43
C PRO A 312 31.59 -15.57 12.18
N GLY A 313 31.41 -14.56 11.33
CA GLY A 313 30.50 -14.62 10.20
C GLY A 313 29.00 -14.67 10.57
N GLY A 314 28.69 -14.37 11.83
CA GLY A 314 27.32 -14.34 12.32
C GLY A 314 26.51 -13.21 11.72
N PHE A 315 25.22 -13.48 11.49
CA PHE A 315 24.23 -12.49 11.09
C PHE A 315 24.02 -11.47 12.21
N LEU A 316 24.20 -10.19 11.90
CA LEU A 316 23.93 -9.04 12.75
C LEU A 316 22.80 -8.22 12.11
N PRO A 317 21.54 -8.36 12.59
CA PRO A 317 20.40 -7.61 12.06
C PRO A 317 20.46 -6.14 12.47
N PHE A 318 20.01 -5.25 11.60
CA PHE A 318 19.87 -3.83 11.93
C PHE A 318 18.55 -3.20 11.44
N ALA A 319 17.76 -3.91 10.64
CA ALA A 319 16.48 -3.45 10.11
C ALA A 319 15.53 -4.64 9.88
N ASP A 320 14.22 -4.38 9.89
CA ASP A 320 13.17 -5.37 9.68
C ASP A 320 12.07 -4.84 8.76
N SER A 321 11.39 -5.72 8.03
CA SER A 321 10.22 -5.36 7.25
C SER A 321 8.95 -5.38 8.11
N ILE A 322 7.87 -4.75 7.64
CA ILE A 322 6.54 -4.92 8.27
C ILE A 322 6.01 -6.36 8.15
N ASP A 323 6.55 -7.15 7.22
CA ASP A 323 6.18 -8.55 6.99
C ASP A 323 7.03 -9.55 7.80
N GLY A 324 8.08 -9.08 8.49
CA GLY A 324 8.93 -9.89 9.36
C GLY A 324 10.16 -10.50 8.69
N ASP A 325 10.62 -9.90 7.59
CA ASP A 325 11.95 -10.12 6.98
C ASP A 325 12.99 -9.24 7.69
N TYR A 326 14.26 -9.62 7.66
CA TYR A 326 15.32 -8.87 8.32
C TYR A 326 16.47 -8.56 7.36
N LEU A 327 17.01 -7.34 7.46
CA LEU A 327 18.23 -6.94 6.78
C LEU A 327 19.35 -6.81 7.81
N GLY A 328 20.50 -7.39 7.47
CA GLY A 328 21.66 -7.41 8.35
C GLY A 328 22.95 -7.63 7.60
N TRP A 329 24.04 -7.69 8.35
CA TRP A 329 25.36 -8.06 7.84
C TRP A 329 25.72 -9.47 8.26
N LEU A 330 26.49 -10.18 7.44
CA LEU A 330 27.32 -11.28 7.95
C LEU A 330 28.62 -10.65 8.43
N THR A 331 29.04 -10.90 9.67
CA THR A 331 30.29 -10.35 10.23
C THR A 331 31.54 -11.08 9.70
N GLU A 332 31.64 -11.15 8.38
CA GLU A 332 32.71 -11.79 7.61
C GLU A 332 33.63 -10.74 6.99
N GLY A 333 34.94 -10.92 7.12
CA GLY A 333 35.95 -9.98 6.64
C GLY A 333 36.77 -9.35 7.75
N ASP A 334 37.79 -8.58 7.37
CA ASP A 334 38.77 -8.01 8.31
C ASP A 334 38.26 -6.74 9.01
N ARG A 335 37.32 -6.02 8.39
CA ARG A 335 36.75 -4.77 8.89
C ARG A 335 35.23 -4.75 8.72
N PRO A 336 34.49 -3.96 9.54
CA PRO A 336 33.05 -3.79 9.35
C PRO A 336 32.64 -3.35 7.95
N ASP A 337 33.44 -2.49 7.29
CA ASP A 337 33.17 -2.05 5.92
C ASP A 337 33.28 -3.17 4.87
N ASP A 338 33.85 -4.32 5.22
CA ASP A 338 33.99 -5.48 4.34
C ASP A 338 32.84 -6.48 4.53
N TRP A 339 31.96 -6.28 5.53
CA TRP A 339 30.87 -7.19 5.87
C TRP A 339 29.79 -7.21 4.78
N PRO A 340 29.49 -8.39 4.20
CA PRO A 340 28.47 -8.47 3.17
C PRO A 340 27.06 -8.31 3.76
N LEU A 341 26.21 -7.62 3.02
CA LEU A 341 24.81 -7.36 3.36
C LEU A 341 23.95 -8.57 2.99
N VAL A 342 22.96 -8.95 3.79
CA VAL A 342 22.11 -10.11 3.52
C VAL A 342 20.68 -9.91 4.03
N PHE A 343 19.70 -10.42 3.30
CA PHE A 343 18.31 -10.56 3.76
C PHE A 343 18.09 -11.92 4.38
N TRP A 344 17.46 -11.95 5.55
CA TRP A 344 16.79 -13.13 6.09
C TRP A 344 15.28 -13.01 5.77
N PRO A 345 14.79 -13.70 4.72
CA PRO A 345 13.38 -13.64 4.34
C PRO A 345 12.51 -14.53 5.23
N ARG A 346 11.28 -14.08 5.52
CA ARG A 346 10.30 -14.86 6.29
C ARG A 346 9.67 -16.00 5.49
N HIS A 347 9.42 -15.76 4.21
CA HIS A 347 8.59 -16.62 3.36
C HIS A 347 9.36 -17.25 2.18
N ALA A 348 10.69 -17.31 2.27
CA ALA A 348 11.54 -17.92 1.26
C ALA A 348 12.77 -18.58 1.89
N ASP A 349 13.47 -19.40 1.09
CA ASP A 349 14.77 -19.94 1.48
C ASP A 349 15.82 -18.81 1.56
N GLN A 350 16.83 -19.02 2.42
CA GLN A 350 17.94 -18.07 2.58
C GLN A 350 18.71 -17.90 1.26
N GLY A 351 18.69 -16.67 0.73
CA GLY A 351 19.46 -16.27 -0.45
C GLY A 351 20.94 -15.98 -0.14
N PRO A 352 21.77 -15.79 -1.18
CA PRO A 352 23.16 -15.33 -1.00
C PRO A 352 23.21 -13.89 -0.48
N PRO A 353 24.37 -13.42 0.00
CA PRO A 353 24.56 -12.01 0.28
C PRO A 353 24.36 -11.13 -0.95
N LEU A 354 23.94 -9.89 -0.73
CA LEU A 354 23.71 -8.89 -1.75
C LEU A 354 25.04 -8.43 -2.37
N GLU A 355 24.99 -8.10 -3.65
CA GLU A 355 26.18 -7.71 -4.42
C GLU A 355 26.68 -6.30 -4.09
N GLN A 356 25.78 -5.43 -3.61
CA GLN A 356 26.07 -4.01 -3.33
C GLN A 356 26.09 -3.71 -1.82
N GLY A 357 26.72 -2.57 -1.47
CA GLY A 357 26.63 -1.99 -0.13
C GLY A 357 25.24 -1.40 0.15
N LEU A 358 25.00 -1.00 1.40
CA LEU A 358 23.68 -0.61 1.91
C LEU A 358 23.04 0.54 1.12
N ILE A 359 23.77 1.60 0.81
CA ILE A 359 23.17 2.77 0.14
C ILE A 359 22.85 2.44 -1.31
N ASP A 360 23.72 1.71 -2.00
CA ASP A 360 23.48 1.30 -3.38
C ASP A 360 22.37 0.24 -3.47
N THR A 361 22.23 -0.63 -2.46
CA THR A 361 21.08 -1.54 -2.31
C THR A 361 19.78 -0.76 -2.15
N LEU A 362 19.71 0.22 -1.24
CA LEU A 362 18.52 1.06 -1.06
C LEU A 362 18.22 1.87 -2.32
N LEU A 363 19.24 2.43 -2.98
CA LEU A 363 19.08 3.17 -4.24
C LEU A 363 18.55 2.26 -5.36
N ALA A 364 19.08 1.06 -5.51
CA ALA A 364 18.60 0.10 -6.50
C ALA A 364 17.17 -0.35 -6.21
N TRP A 365 16.84 -0.59 -4.93
CA TRP A 365 15.50 -0.92 -4.49
C TRP A 365 14.49 0.19 -4.75
N GLN A 366 14.80 1.43 -4.33
CA GLN A 366 13.95 2.59 -4.56
C GLN A 366 13.74 2.89 -6.05
N ARG A 367 14.67 2.49 -6.93
CA ARG A 367 14.52 2.58 -8.39
C ARG A 367 13.67 1.46 -9.00
N GLY A 368 13.21 0.49 -8.21
CA GLY A 368 12.57 -0.73 -8.71
C GLY A 368 13.51 -1.66 -9.47
N ARG A 369 14.84 -1.56 -9.26
CA ARG A 369 15.87 -2.34 -9.98
C ARG A 369 16.45 -3.49 -9.16
N LEU A 370 16.09 -3.60 -7.89
CA LEU A 370 16.46 -4.71 -7.03
C LEU A 370 15.24 -5.57 -6.75
N SER A 371 15.34 -6.85 -7.07
CA SER A 371 14.37 -7.87 -6.71
C SER A 371 15.12 -9.03 -6.08
N THR A 372 14.76 -9.35 -4.83
CA THR A 372 15.28 -10.50 -4.09
C THR A 372 14.17 -11.06 -3.20
N ALA A 373 14.28 -12.33 -2.83
CA ALA A 373 13.32 -12.95 -1.94
C ALA A 373 13.24 -12.19 -0.61
N GLY A 374 12.02 -11.92 -0.14
CA GLY A 374 11.75 -11.17 1.09
C GLY A 374 11.89 -9.66 0.96
N LEU A 375 12.23 -9.09 -0.21
CA LEU A 375 12.22 -7.64 -0.45
C LEU A 375 10.99 -7.29 -1.29
N CYS A 376 10.14 -6.37 -0.82
CA CYS A 376 9.02 -5.91 -1.61
C CYS A 376 9.50 -5.14 -2.86
N GLY A 377 8.77 -5.25 -3.96
CA GLY A 377 9.11 -4.58 -5.22
C GLY A 377 8.24 -3.34 -5.45
N LEU A 378 8.82 -2.34 -6.10
CA LEU A 378 8.03 -1.28 -6.73
C LEU A 378 7.30 -1.86 -7.95
N ASP A 379 6.04 -1.47 -8.18
CA ASP A 379 5.35 -1.86 -9.41
C ASP A 379 6.07 -1.26 -10.62
N GLN A 380 6.19 -2.02 -11.70
CA GLN A 380 6.94 -1.59 -12.89
C GLN A 380 6.38 -0.32 -13.56
N ASP A 381 5.11 0.01 -13.31
CA ASP A 381 4.44 1.19 -13.88
C ASP A 381 4.31 2.34 -12.86
N ASP A 382 4.82 2.17 -11.64
CA ASP A 382 4.94 3.26 -10.68
C ASP A 382 6.11 4.19 -11.04
N ASP A 383 5.96 5.49 -10.79
CA ASP A 383 7.10 6.42 -10.86
C ASP A 383 7.91 6.33 -9.56
N PRO A 384 9.17 5.85 -9.57
CA PRO A 384 10.00 5.82 -8.37
C PRO A 384 10.12 7.18 -7.66
N VAL A 385 10.01 8.29 -8.39
CA VAL A 385 10.07 9.65 -7.80
C VAL A 385 8.84 9.95 -6.93
N GLU A 386 7.70 9.34 -7.22
CA GLU A 386 6.45 9.52 -6.47
C GLU A 386 6.33 8.54 -5.30
N PHE A 387 6.86 7.33 -5.43
CA PHE A 387 6.70 6.25 -4.45
C PHE A 387 7.90 6.00 -3.54
N ALA A 388 9.07 6.55 -3.88
CA ALA A 388 10.22 6.49 -2.98
C ALA A 388 10.03 7.49 -1.83
N ASP A 389 9.75 6.96 -0.63
CA ASP A 389 9.54 7.76 0.57
C ASP A 389 10.34 7.25 1.77
N PHE A 390 10.40 8.09 2.80
CA PHE A 390 10.94 7.75 4.11
C PHE A 390 10.13 8.49 5.19
N GLU A 391 9.51 7.72 6.07
CA GLU A 391 8.74 8.25 7.20
C GLU A 391 9.58 8.15 8.49
N VAL A 392 9.84 9.27 9.16
CA VAL A 392 10.54 9.28 10.45
C VAL A 392 9.63 8.73 11.53
N PHE A 393 10.14 7.82 12.35
CA PHE A 393 9.36 7.34 13.49
C PHE A 393 9.03 8.47 14.47
N GLY A 394 7.77 8.51 14.91
CA GLY A 394 7.26 9.50 15.86
C GLY A 394 6.90 10.86 15.27
N ALA A 395 7.01 11.08 13.95
CA ALA A 395 6.64 12.35 13.31
C ALA A 395 5.15 12.71 13.48
N GLN A 396 4.24 11.72 13.41
CA GLN A 396 2.79 11.94 13.58
C GLN A 396 2.38 12.40 14.99
N ALA A 397 3.23 12.17 16.01
CA ALA A 397 2.95 12.60 17.38
C ALA A 397 3.31 14.08 17.62
N GLU A 398 4.32 14.60 16.91
CA GLU A 398 4.77 16.00 17.04
C GLU A 398 3.89 16.96 16.22
N GLU A 399 3.42 16.57 15.04
CA GLU A 399 2.46 17.38 14.26
C GLU A 399 1.12 17.56 15.00
N ALA A 400 0.69 16.56 15.77
CA ALA A 400 -0.51 16.65 16.61
C ALA A 400 -0.32 17.54 17.85
N GLU A 401 0.91 17.73 18.33
CA GLU A 401 1.24 18.66 19.42
C GLU A 401 1.42 20.09 18.90
N GLU A 402 2.01 20.29 17.71
CA GLU A 402 2.17 21.62 17.11
C GLU A 402 0.85 22.25 16.64
N ASP A 403 -0.16 21.46 16.25
CA ASP A 403 -1.52 21.95 15.97
C ASP A 403 -2.35 22.21 17.25
N SER A 404 -1.78 21.97 18.44
CA SER A 404 -2.43 22.15 19.74
C SER A 404 -1.97 23.37 20.56
N ASP A 405 -0.97 24.10 20.06
CA ASP A 405 -0.46 25.39 20.60
C ASP A 405 -0.95 26.60 19.76
#